data_AF-A0A4Y9ZUH1-F1
#
_entry.id   AF-A0A4Y9ZUH1-F1
#
_cell.length_a   1.000
_cell.length_b   1.000
_cell.length_c   1.000
_cell.angle_alpha   90.00
_cell.angle_beta   90.00
_cell.angle_gamma   90.00
#
_symmetry.space_group_name_H-M   'P 1'
#
loop_
_entity.id
_entity.type
_entity.pdbx_description
1 polymer ?
#
loop_
_entity_poly.entity_id
_entity_poly.type
_entity_poly.pdbx_seq_one_letter_code
_entity_poly.pdbx_strand_id
1 'polypeptide(L)'
;MSDVLIRLGRPQPFEPDESEWGGPPKTIDERTVGLSAMWDERGAYRIPEIREAELDRELRPFRYTYDLGDCWEHEIVVLSSSEADVGDFRLVQGKGRVPLEGSGGVWRWDAIKDTFAALNPDPGQQDSIEWSRRIAQEGPDFDPATEPDFTSLNPDFLNSM
;
A
#
# COMPACT_ATOMS: atom_id res chain seq x y z
N MET A 1 4.34 -26.19 -7.82
CA MET A 1 4.57 -24.76 -7.57
C MET A 1 4.35 -24.56 -6.09
N SER A 2 5.40 -24.23 -5.35
CA SER A 2 5.31 -23.90 -3.93
C SER A 2 4.95 -22.42 -3.83
N ASP A 3 3.83 -22.12 -3.18
CA ASP A 3 3.43 -20.74 -2.92
C ASP A 3 4.45 -20.08 -2.00
N VAL A 4 4.98 -18.92 -2.40
CA VAL A 4 5.88 -18.11 -1.57
C VAL A 4 5.08 -16.95 -1.02
N LEU A 5 4.83 -16.97 0.29
CA LEU A 5 4.18 -15.87 1.00
C LEU A 5 5.26 -14.91 1.51
N ILE A 6 5.34 -13.72 0.93
CA ILE A 6 6.21 -12.64 1.39
C ILE A 6 5.39 -11.73 2.30
N ARG A 7 5.80 -11.57 3.56
CA ARG A 7 5.11 -10.74 4.55
C ARG A 7 5.94 -9.50 4.86
N LEU A 8 5.46 -8.33 4.48
CA LEU A 8 6.10 -7.04 4.79
C LEU A 8 5.32 -6.36 5.93
N GLY A 9 5.94 -6.22 7.12
CA GLY A 9 5.34 -5.58 8.30
C GLY A 9 5.87 -6.13 9.63
N ARG A 10 5.51 -5.50 10.76
CA ARG A 10 5.90 -6.00 12.10
C ARG A 10 5.22 -7.34 12.40
N PRO A 11 5.95 -8.37 12.88
CA PRO A 11 5.33 -9.58 13.40
C PRO A 11 4.38 -9.22 14.56
N GLN A 12 3.14 -9.74 14.52
CA GLN A 12 2.24 -9.63 15.65
C GLN A 12 2.68 -10.60 16.76
N PRO A 13 2.56 -10.27 18.06
CA PRO A 13 3.10 -11.09 19.15
C PRO A 13 2.44 -12.47 19.34
N PHE A 14 1.35 -12.74 18.63
CA PHE A 14 0.57 -13.95 18.79
C PHE A 14 0.37 -14.61 17.42
N GLU A 15 1.23 -15.56 17.09
CA GLU A 15 0.95 -16.57 16.08
C GLU A 15 0.74 -17.92 16.80
N PRO A 16 -0.34 -18.67 16.46
CA PRO A 16 -0.54 -20.00 17.01
C PRO A 16 0.60 -20.92 16.58
N ASP A 17 0.95 -21.89 17.45
CA ASP A 17 1.98 -22.89 17.16
C ASP A 17 1.46 -23.86 16.09
N GLU A 18 1.88 -23.64 14.83
CA GLU A 18 1.50 -24.44 13.66
C GLU A 18 2.40 -25.68 13.44
N SER A 19 3.13 -26.14 14.47
CA SER A 19 4.06 -27.29 14.38
C SER A 19 3.43 -28.62 13.91
N GLU A 20 2.11 -28.71 13.79
CA GLU A 20 1.41 -29.87 13.20
C GLU A 20 1.32 -29.88 11.66
N TRP A 21 1.67 -28.79 10.94
CA TRP A 21 1.41 -28.64 9.50
C TRP A 21 2.66 -28.53 8.59
N GLY A 22 3.81 -29.04 9.05
CA GLY A 22 5.09 -28.86 8.39
C GLY A 22 5.73 -27.55 8.87
N GLY A 23 7.04 -27.60 9.14
CA GLY A 23 7.76 -26.53 9.85
C GLY A 23 7.51 -25.12 9.30
N PRO A 24 7.80 -24.07 10.09
CA PRO A 24 7.37 -22.72 9.78
C PRO A 24 7.79 -22.35 8.35
N PRO A 25 6.87 -21.80 7.53
CA PRO A 25 7.27 -21.25 6.25
C PRO A 25 8.42 -20.29 6.49
N LYS A 26 9.42 -20.30 5.62
CA LYS A 26 10.56 -19.39 5.71
C LYS A 26 10.03 -17.96 5.63
N THR A 27 9.88 -17.30 6.78
CA THR A 27 9.39 -15.91 6.84
C THR A 27 10.47 -15.00 6.28
N ILE A 28 10.15 -14.40 5.14
CA ILE A 28 10.93 -13.32 4.52
C ILE A 28 10.19 -12.02 4.85
N ASP A 29 10.89 -11.07 5.48
CA ASP A 29 10.33 -9.79 5.93
C ASP A 29 11.09 -8.58 5.38
N GLU A 30 10.56 -7.38 5.62
CA GLU A 30 11.11 -6.09 5.17
C GLU A 30 12.53 -5.79 5.70
N ARG A 31 12.98 -6.51 6.75
CA ARG A 31 14.33 -6.36 7.29
C ARG A 31 15.35 -7.21 6.54
N THR A 32 14.89 -8.24 5.85
CA THR A 32 15.72 -9.27 5.24
C THR A 32 15.65 -9.29 3.72
N VAL A 33 14.57 -8.75 3.13
CA VAL A 33 14.40 -8.58 1.68
C VAL A 33 13.89 -7.18 1.37
N GLY A 34 14.75 -6.38 0.74
CA GLY A 34 14.34 -5.14 0.11
C GLY A 34 13.64 -5.42 -1.23
N LEU A 35 12.85 -4.47 -1.73
CA LEU A 35 12.28 -4.55 -3.08
C LEU A 35 13.39 -4.77 -4.13
N SER A 36 14.58 -4.18 -3.95
CA SER A 36 15.75 -4.41 -4.80
C SER A 36 16.30 -5.85 -4.78
N ALA A 37 15.92 -6.69 -3.81
CA ALA A 37 16.23 -8.11 -3.81
C ALA A 37 15.18 -8.93 -4.57
N MET A 38 13.98 -8.36 -4.79
CA MET A 38 12.89 -8.95 -5.57
C MET A 38 12.91 -8.55 -7.04
N TRP A 39 13.71 -7.56 -7.43
CA TRP A 39 13.84 -7.12 -8.82
C TRP A 39 15.31 -7.00 -9.23
N ASP A 40 15.63 -7.32 -10.48
CA ASP A 40 16.95 -7.07 -11.06
C ASP A 40 17.12 -5.61 -11.52
N GLU A 41 18.33 -5.26 -11.98
CA GLU A 41 18.66 -3.93 -12.52
C GLU A 41 17.79 -3.48 -13.71
N ARG A 42 17.06 -4.42 -14.32
CA ARG A 42 16.16 -4.22 -15.47
C ARG A 42 14.68 -4.27 -15.03
N GLY A 43 14.41 -4.43 -13.74
CA GLY A 43 13.07 -4.54 -13.17
C GLY A 43 12.44 -5.93 -13.24
N ALA A 44 13.15 -6.96 -13.71
CA ALA A 44 12.60 -8.32 -13.79
C ALA A 44 12.60 -9.01 -12.41
N TYR A 45 11.54 -9.78 -12.12
CA TYR A 45 11.32 -10.40 -10.82
C TYR A 45 12.42 -11.40 -10.45
N ARG A 46 13.00 -11.33 -9.26
CA ARG A 46 13.93 -12.32 -8.70
C ARG A 46 13.25 -13.03 -7.53
N ILE A 47 12.96 -14.31 -7.68
CA ILE A 47 12.81 -15.20 -6.51
C ILE A 47 14.16 -15.89 -6.34
N PRO A 48 14.87 -15.72 -5.20
CA PRO A 48 16.17 -16.37 -4.97
C PRO A 48 16.13 -17.90 -5.15
N GLU A 49 14.96 -18.51 -4.93
CA GLU A 49 14.71 -19.94 -5.10
C GLU A 49 14.33 -20.38 -6.54
N ILE A 50 14.11 -19.47 -7.50
CA ILE A 50 13.83 -19.80 -8.91
C ILE A 50 15.09 -19.59 -9.75
N ARG A 51 15.46 -20.58 -10.56
CA ARG A 51 16.64 -20.51 -11.45
C ARG A 51 16.41 -19.45 -12.53
N GLU A 52 17.43 -18.68 -12.90
CA GLU A 52 17.36 -17.66 -13.98
C GLU A 52 16.73 -18.18 -15.29
N ALA A 53 16.89 -19.47 -15.60
CA ALA A 53 16.33 -20.10 -16.81
C ALA A 53 14.82 -20.36 -16.74
N GLU A 54 14.22 -20.31 -15.55
CA GLU A 54 12.79 -20.52 -15.30
C GLU A 54 12.04 -19.18 -15.12
N LEU A 55 12.78 -18.07 -15.17
CA LEU A 55 12.23 -16.73 -15.07
C LEU A 55 11.74 -16.27 -16.44
N ASP A 56 10.43 -16.38 -16.67
CA ASP A 56 9.80 -15.59 -17.72
C ASP A 56 10.09 -14.12 -17.39
N ARG A 57 10.78 -13.39 -18.29
CA ARG A 57 11.23 -12.01 -18.08
C ARG A 57 10.08 -10.99 -18.06
N GLU A 58 8.87 -11.45 -17.84
CA GLU A 58 7.68 -10.62 -17.72
C GLU A 58 7.68 -9.96 -16.33
N LEU A 59 7.59 -8.63 -16.33
CA LEU A 59 7.38 -7.84 -15.13
C LEU A 59 6.03 -8.26 -14.52
N ARG A 60 6.05 -8.96 -13.38
CA ARG A 60 4.83 -9.38 -12.70
C ARG A 60 4.48 -8.40 -11.57
N PRO A 61 3.20 -8.00 -11.44
CA PRO A 61 2.76 -7.21 -10.30
C PRO A 61 3.06 -7.92 -8.98
N PHE A 62 3.52 -7.16 -7.99
CA PHE A 62 3.64 -7.61 -6.61
C PHE A 62 2.46 -7.07 -5.81
N ARG A 63 1.90 -7.88 -4.91
CA ARG A 63 0.83 -7.46 -4.00
C ARG A 63 1.38 -7.22 -2.61
N TYR A 64 1.07 -6.06 -2.05
CA TYR A 64 1.45 -5.66 -0.70
C TYR A 64 0.19 -5.42 0.13
N THR A 65 0.03 -6.18 1.21
CA THR A 65 -1.06 -5.95 2.18
C THR A 65 -0.53 -5.15 3.36
N TYR A 66 -1.14 -4.00 3.61
CA TYR A 66 -0.91 -3.15 4.77
C TYR A 66 -2.10 -3.20 5.71
N ASP A 67 -1.84 -3.07 7.02
CA ASP A 67 -2.84 -3.14 8.09
C ASP A 67 -3.71 -4.42 8.00
N LEU A 68 -3.31 -5.48 8.71
CA LEU A 68 -4.03 -6.75 8.69
C LEU A 68 -5.47 -6.65 9.27
N GLY A 69 -5.80 -5.57 9.97
CA GLY A 69 -7.18 -5.33 10.43
C GLY A 69 -8.07 -4.89 9.28
N ASP A 70 -7.65 -3.86 8.55
CA ASP A 70 -8.42 -3.27 7.45
C ASP A 70 -8.17 -3.95 6.09
N CYS A 71 -7.09 -4.70 5.96
CA CYS A 71 -6.66 -5.43 4.77
C CYS A 71 -6.50 -4.54 3.52
N TRP A 72 -5.64 -3.52 3.61
CA TRP A 72 -5.33 -2.65 2.47
C TRP A 72 -4.38 -3.33 1.50
N GLU A 73 -4.92 -3.83 0.39
CA GLU A 73 -4.13 -4.44 -0.68
C GLU A 73 -3.68 -3.39 -1.70
N HIS A 74 -2.37 -3.38 -1.96
CA HIS A 74 -1.71 -2.53 -2.95
C HIS A 74 -1.10 -3.40 -4.03
N GLU A 75 -1.31 -3.04 -5.29
CA GLU A 75 -0.60 -3.63 -6.41
C GLU A 75 0.58 -2.72 -6.81
N ILE A 76 1.78 -3.29 -6.82
CA ILE A 76 3.02 -2.59 -7.15
C ILE A 76 3.55 -3.18 -8.45
N VAL A 77 3.71 -2.31 -9.46
CA VAL A 77 4.19 -2.68 -10.79
C VAL A 77 5.39 -1.82 -11.14
N VAL A 78 6.49 -2.45 -11.53
CA VAL A 78 7.63 -1.75 -12.14
C VAL A 78 7.28 -1.50 -13.61
N LEU A 79 7.19 -0.23 -14.00
CA LEU A 79 6.87 0.15 -15.39
C LEU A 79 8.12 0.33 -16.24
N SER A 80 9.18 0.91 -15.65
CA SER A 80 10.47 1.16 -16.29
C SER A 80 11.54 1.44 -15.24
N SER A 81 12.82 1.32 -15.62
CA SER A 81 13.96 1.75 -14.79
C SER A 81 14.80 2.80 -15.53
N SER A 82 15.40 3.71 -14.75
CA SER A 82 16.39 4.69 -15.21
C SER A 82 17.39 4.94 -14.08
N GLU A 83 18.56 5.49 -14.42
CA GLU A 83 19.46 6.02 -13.39
C GLU A 83 18.79 7.21 -12.70
N ALA A 84 18.88 7.24 -11.36
CA ALA A 84 18.34 8.31 -10.53
C ALA A 84 19.36 8.62 -9.43
N ASP A 85 19.43 9.88 -9.01
CA ASP A 85 20.26 10.26 -7.87
C ASP A 85 19.71 9.62 -6.59
N VAL A 86 20.61 9.25 -5.68
CA VAL A 86 20.24 8.55 -4.43
C VAL A 86 19.34 9.45 -3.59
N GLY A 87 18.12 8.97 -3.29
CA GLY A 87 17.18 9.64 -2.39
C GLY A 87 15.99 10.32 -3.07
N ASP A 88 15.91 10.32 -4.40
CA ASP A 88 14.78 10.91 -5.12
C ASP A 88 13.57 9.97 -5.17
N PHE A 89 12.70 10.05 -4.15
CA PHE A 89 11.31 9.57 -4.28
C PHE A 89 10.42 10.74 -4.67
N ARG A 90 9.77 10.62 -5.83
CA ARG A 90 8.88 11.66 -6.35
C ARG A 90 7.57 11.05 -6.78
N LEU A 91 6.48 11.63 -6.28
CA LEU A 91 5.14 11.33 -6.77
C LEU A 91 4.92 12.06 -8.09
N VAL A 92 4.87 11.31 -9.20
CA VAL A 92 4.72 11.88 -10.56
C VAL A 92 3.27 11.99 -11.01
N GLN A 93 2.41 11.12 -10.50
CA GLN A 93 0.97 11.11 -10.77
C GLN A 93 0.24 10.39 -9.64
N GLY A 94 -1.06 10.59 -9.56
CA GLY A 94 -1.92 10.11 -8.48
C GLY A 94 -3.33 10.61 -8.72
N LYS A 95 -4.30 9.80 -8.28
CA LYS A 95 -5.72 10.14 -8.36
C LYS A 95 -6.43 9.60 -7.14
N GLY A 96 -7.37 10.38 -6.64
CA GLY A 96 -8.18 10.06 -5.50
C GLY A 96 -7.43 10.25 -4.20
N ARG A 97 -8.21 10.29 -3.12
CA ARG A 97 -7.70 10.46 -1.78
C ARG A 97 -7.29 9.13 -1.17
N VAL A 98 -6.22 9.15 -0.37
CA VAL A 98 -5.80 8.02 0.46
C VAL A 98 -6.90 7.71 1.49
N PRO A 99 -7.25 6.43 1.72
CA PRO A 99 -8.18 6.03 2.77
C PRO A 99 -7.74 6.51 4.14
N LEU A 100 -8.71 6.83 5.01
CA LEU A 100 -8.42 7.14 6.41
C LEU A 100 -7.93 5.89 7.15
N GLU A 101 -6.92 6.06 8.00
CA GLU A 101 -6.42 4.99 8.88
C GLU A 101 -7.55 4.49 9.79
N GLY A 102 -7.70 3.16 9.89
CA GLY A 102 -8.75 2.52 10.68
C GLY A 102 -10.17 2.75 10.16
N SER A 103 -10.33 3.04 8.86
CA SER A 103 -11.65 3.20 8.25
C SER A 103 -12.38 1.87 8.01
N GLY A 104 -11.73 0.72 8.20
CA GLY A 104 -12.38 -0.60 8.08
C GLY A 104 -12.30 -1.20 6.69
N GLY A 105 -11.21 -0.92 5.96
CA GLY A 105 -10.95 -1.48 4.63
C GLY A 105 -11.76 -0.86 3.48
N VAL A 106 -11.55 -1.39 2.28
CA VAL A 106 -12.05 -0.82 1.01
C VAL A 106 -13.55 -0.56 1.03
N TRP A 107 -14.34 -1.52 1.51
CA TRP A 107 -15.81 -1.41 1.52
C TRP A 107 -16.32 -0.28 2.41
N ARG A 108 -15.70 -0.09 3.57
CA ARG A 108 -16.09 1.00 4.48
C ARG A 108 -15.61 2.35 3.98
N TRP A 109 -14.46 2.41 3.34
CA TRP A 109 -13.99 3.62 2.69
C TRP A 109 -14.90 4.04 1.52
N ASP A 110 -15.38 3.09 0.72
CA ASP A 110 -16.40 3.37 -0.31
C ASP A 110 -17.70 3.89 0.31
N ALA A 111 -18.17 3.28 1.39
CA ALA A 111 -19.35 3.77 2.11
C ALA A 111 -19.16 5.19 2.70
N ILE A 112 -17.94 5.54 3.14
CA ILE A 112 -17.61 6.90 3.56
C ILE A 112 -17.72 7.86 2.37
N LYS A 113 -17.15 7.53 1.20
CA LYS A 113 -17.28 8.35 -0.02
C LYS A 113 -18.74 8.57 -0.40
N ASP A 114 -19.54 7.51 -0.41
CA ASP A 114 -20.98 7.59 -0.72
C ASP A 114 -21.73 8.48 0.27
N THR A 115 -21.35 8.41 1.54
CA THR A 115 -21.90 9.24 2.61
C THR A 115 -21.60 10.72 2.40
N PHE A 116 -20.38 11.09 2.01
CA PHE A 116 -20.03 12.47 1.67
C PHE A 116 -20.67 12.96 0.37
N ALA A 117 -20.98 12.06 -0.56
CA ALA A 117 -21.70 12.37 -1.80
C ALA A 117 -23.23 12.51 -1.62
N ALA A 118 -23.78 12.10 -0.46
CA ALA A 118 -25.22 12.12 -0.22
C ALA A 118 -25.76 13.56 -0.06
N LEU A 119 -26.78 13.91 -0.86
CA LEU A 119 -27.41 15.24 -0.81
C LEU A 119 -28.12 15.52 0.52
N ASN A 120 -28.68 14.48 1.16
CA ASN A 120 -29.35 14.57 2.44
C ASN A 120 -28.95 13.36 3.31
N PRO A 121 -27.83 13.44 4.03
CA PRO A 121 -27.31 12.32 4.79
C PRO A 121 -28.21 12.00 5.98
N ASP A 122 -28.52 10.72 6.18
CA ASP A 122 -29.25 10.25 7.36
C ASP A 122 -28.40 10.40 8.66
N PRO A 123 -28.99 10.23 9.86
CA PRO A 123 -28.23 10.41 11.11
C PRO A 123 -26.96 9.54 11.22
N GLY A 124 -26.98 8.30 10.74
CA GLY A 124 -25.79 7.44 10.76
C GLY A 124 -24.72 7.89 9.76
N GLN A 125 -25.15 8.44 8.62
CA GLN A 125 -24.26 9.08 7.67
C GLN A 125 -23.65 10.37 8.25
N GLN A 126 -24.43 11.19 8.97
CA GLN A 126 -23.92 12.36 9.68
C GLN A 126 -22.85 11.99 10.72
N ASP A 127 -23.10 10.93 11.50
CA ASP A 127 -22.13 10.42 12.48
C ASP A 127 -20.82 9.97 11.79
N SER A 128 -20.93 9.33 10.62
CA SER A 128 -19.77 8.93 9.82
C SER A 128 -18.99 10.14 9.30
N ILE A 129 -19.67 11.20 8.83
CA ILE A 129 -19.04 12.44 8.37
C ILE A 129 -18.30 13.12 9.53
N GLU A 130 -18.94 13.21 10.70
CA GLU A 130 -18.35 13.79 11.90
C GLU A 130 -17.11 13.01 12.33
N TRP A 131 -17.20 11.68 12.38
CA TRP A 131 -16.06 10.83 12.72
C TRP A 131 -14.89 11.05 11.73
N SER A 132 -15.15 11.06 10.43
CA SER A 132 -14.12 11.26 9.41
C SER A 132 -13.43 12.62 9.55
N ARG A 133 -14.20 13.70 9.71
CA ARG A 133 -13.65 15.05 9.93
C ARG A 133 -12.89 15.19 11.25
N ARG A 134 -13.23 14.39 12.26
CA ARG A 134 -12.52 14.41 13.55
C ARG A 134 -11.15 13.74 13.48
N ILE A 135 -11.01 12.67 12.70
CA ILE A 135 -9.75 11.92 12.60
C ILE A 135 -8.84 12.39 11.47
N ALA A 136 -9.39 13.03 10.44
CA ALA A 136 -8.63 13.60 9.34
C ALA A 136 -7.77 14.78 9.81
N GLN A 137 -6.58 14.90 9.22
CA GLN A 137 -5.68 16.02 9.51
C GLN A 137 -6.28 17.37 9.07
N GLU A 138 -7.05 17.37 8.00
CA GLU A 138 -7.76 18.54 7.45
C GLU A 138 -8.95 18.97 8.32
N GLY A 139 -9.37 18.12 9.26
CA GLY A 139 -10.44 18.47 10.17
C GLY A 139 -11.76 18.71 9.44
N PRO A 140 -12.44 19.87 9.67
CA PRO A 140 -13.71 20.22 9.01
C PRO A 140 -13.66 20.25 7.49
N ASP A 141 -12.49 20.55 6.91
CA ASP A 141 -12.31 20.69 5.45
C ASP A 141 -12.06 19.35 4.75
N PHE A 142 -12.04 18.25 5.50
CA PHE A 142 -11.91 16.91 4.93
C PHE A 142 -13.08 16.59 3.98
N ASP A 143 -12.73 16.15 2.78
CA ASP A 143 -13.63 15.57 1.78
C ASP A 143 -12.92 14.37 1.11
N PRO A 144 -13.50 13.15 1.17
CA PRO A 144 -12.91 11.95 0.61
C PRO A 144 -12.83 11.93 -0.92
N ALA A 145 -13.49 12.87 -1.61
CA ALA A 145 -13.39 13.06 -3.06
C ALA A 145 -12.24 14.00 -3.49
N THR A 146 -11.52 14.59 -2.54
CA THR A 146 -10.41 15.52 -2.82
C THR A 146 -9.26 14.82 -3.54
N GLU A 147 -8.78 15.39 -4.64
CA GLU A 147 -7.60 14.91 -5.37
C GLU A 147 -6.31 15.23 -4.60
N PRO A 148 -5.23 14.44 -4.76
CA PRO A 148 -3.99 14.64 -4.03
C PRO A 148 -3.31 15.95 -4.43
N ASP A 149 -2.78 16.67 -3.44
CA ASP A 149 -1.91 17.83 -3.68
C ASP A 149 -0.45 17.36 -3.82
N PHE A 150 0.04 17.35 -5.05
CA PHE A 150 1.43 16.95 -5.36
C PHE A 150 2.47 17.90 -4.77
N THR A 151 2.11 19.14 -4.43
CA THR A 151 3.04 20.12 -3.87
C THR A 151 3.41 19.72 -2.45
N SER A 152 2.41 19.40 -1.62
CA SER A 152 2.64 18.91 -0.25
C SER A 152 3.27 17.51 -0.21
N LEU A 153 2.96 16.66 -1.19
CA LEU A 153 3.51 15.30 -1.29
C LEU A 153 4.95 15.26 -1.85
N ASN A 154 5.39 16.32 -2.53
CA ASN A 154 6.76 16.50 -3.02
C ASN A 154 7.37 17.80 -2.45
N PRO A 155 7.67 17.89 -1.15
CA PRO A 155 8.06 19.16 -0.52
C PRO A 155 9.37 19.76 -1.07
N ASP A 156 10.25 18.97 -1.69
CA ASP A 156 11.51 19.44 -2.28
C ASP A 156 11.36 20.09 -3.68
N PHE A 157 10.14 20.13 -4.25
CA PHE A 157 9.87 20.64 -5.60
C PHE A 157 10.10 22.15 -5.77
N LEU A 158 10.11 22.91 -4.67
CA LEU A 158 10.26 24.38 -4.70
C LEU A 158 11.71 24.89 -4.59
N ASN A 159 12.67 24.02 -4.27
CA ASN A 159 14.07 24.42 -4.08
C ASN A 159 14.97 24.16 -5.31
N SER A 160 14.39 23.73 -6.44
CA SER A 160 15.13 23.32 -7.65
C SER A 160 14.70 24.04 -8.93
N MET A 161 13.88 25.10 -8.84
CA MET A 161 13.65 26.09 -9.91
C MET A 161 14.33 27.42 -9.57
#